data_AF-A0AAV9AKY5-F1
#
_entry.id   AF-A0AAV9AKY5-F1
#
_cell.length_a   1.000
_cell.length_b   1.000
_cell.length_c   1.000
_cell.angle_alpha   90.00
_cell.angle_beta   90.00
_cell.angle_gamma   90.00
#
_symmetry.space_group_name_H-M   'P 1'
#
loop_
_entity.id
_entity.type
_entity.pdbx_description
1 polymer ?
#
loop_
_entity_poly.entity_id
_entity_poly.type
_entity_poly.pdbx_seq_one_letter_code
_entity_poly.pdbx_strand_id
1 'polypeptide(L)'
;MKETKPHAWFASKKYLVRVVLFYGNYDGLDNPPEFELYVGVDHWTTTTVGRGKEKAYEVVMVARTETVSVCVVNTKKGTPYLSAIELRPLGDGGSSLYAAATEDTCLRLVARHNYAPLTEKKTR
;
A
#
# COMPACT_ATOMS: atom_id res chain seq x y z
N MET A 1 -3.25 33.17 7.26
CA MET A 1 -2.50 31.92 7.00
C MET A 1 -2.15 31.92 5.53
N LYS A 2 -0.87 31.82 5.17
CA LYS A 2 -0.45 31.88 3.76
C LYS A 2 -0.45 30.45 3.22
N GLU A 3 -1.28 30.17 2.22
CA GLU A 3 -1.14 28.98 1.39
C GLU A 3 0.22 29.04 0.70
N THR A 4 1.12 28.13 1.09
CA THR A 4 2.34 27.87 0.34
C THR A 4 1.97 27.07 -0.90
N LYS A 5 2.07 27.71 -2.07
CA LYS A 5 1.98 27.00 -3.35
C LYS A 5 3.00 25.87 -3.36
N PRO A 6 2.62 24.61 -3.68
CA PRO A 6 3.58 23.54 -3.82
C PRO A 6 4.60 23.90 -4.91
N HIS A 7 5.88 23.68 -4.61
CA HIS A 7 6.97 23.90 -5.57
C HIS A 7 6.75 23.02 -6.82
N ALA A 8 6.76 23.64 -7.99
CA ALA A 8 6.33 23.08 -9.29
C ALA A 8 7.21 21.93 -9.86
N TRP A 9 8.01 21.24 -9.05
CA TRP A 9 8.69 20.00 -9.43
C TRP A 9 8.03 18.74 -8.82
N PHE A 10 7.12 18.90 -7.85
CA PHE A 10 6.35 17.80 -7.26
C PHE A 10 5.13 17.38 -8.07
N ALA A 11 4.87 18.01 -9.21
CA ALA A 11 3.71 17.73 -10.05
C ALA A 11 3.53 16.21 -10.28
N SER A 12 2.48 15.67 -9.64
CA SER A 12 1.85 14.38 -9.95
C SER A 12 2.75 13.13 -9.90
N LYS A 13 3.74 13.05 -9.01
CA LYS A 13 4.50 11.80 -8.81
C LYS A 13 3.64 10.73 -8.14
N LYS A 14 3.45 9.62 -8.85
CA LYS A 14 2.74 8.45 -8.35
C LYS A 14 3.69 7.52 -7.60
N TYR A 15 3.18 6.98 -6.50
CA TYR A 15 3.88 6.04 -5.64
C TYR A 15 3.04 4.79 -5.46
N LEU A 16 3.72 3.64 -5.48
CA LEU A 16 3.19 2.40 -4.94
C LEU A 16 3.56 2.33 -3.46
N VAL A 17 2.55 2.27 -2.61
CA VAL A 17 2.69 1.95 -1.18
C VAL A 17 2.31 0.49 -1.00
N ARG A 18 3.21 -0.29 -0.40
CA ARG A 18 2.97 -1.70 -0.09
C ARG A 18 3.17 -1.94 1.41
N VAL A 19 2.18 -2.57 2.04
CA VAL A 19 2.26 -3.02 3.43
C VAL A 19 2.29 -4.54 3.43
N VAL A 20 3.20 -5.13 4.20
CA VAL A 20 3.31 -6.58 4.40
C VAL A 20 3.00 -6.92 5.84
N LEU A 21 2.15 -7.92 6.04
CA LEU A 21 1.72 -8.43 7.33
C LEU A 21 2.09 -9.91 7.44
N PHE A 22 2.80 -10.26 8.49
CA PHE A 22 3.05 -11.62 8.92
C PHE A 22 2.86 -11.73 10.45
N TYR A 23 1.82 -12.43 10.90
CA TYR A 23 1.61 -12.65 12.34
C TYR A 23 2.41 -13.88 12.81
N GLY A 24 3.49 -13.62 13.54
CA GLY A 24 4.35 -14.63 14.14
C GLY A 24 4.11 -14.88 15.63
N ASN A 25 2.95 -14.49 16.18
CA ASN A 25 2.70 -14.45 17.64
C ASN A 25 3.70 -13.53 18.38
N TYR A 26 3.93 -12.32 17.85
CA TYR A 26 4.92 -11.39 18.40
C TYR A 26 4.54 -10.84 19.79
N ASP A 27 3.25 -10.86 20.13
CA ASP A 27 2.68 -10.38 21.39
C ASP A 27 2.43 -11.50 22.40
N GLY A 28 2.71 -12.76 22.04
CA GLY A 28 2.53 -13.92 22.93
C GLY A 28 1.08 -14.31 23.21
N LEU A 29 0.10 -13.70 22.53
CA LEU A 29 -1.33 -13.95 22.77
C LEU A 29 -1.89 -15.11 21.93
N ASP A 30 -1.15 -15.53 20.90
CA ASP A 30 -1.56 -16.52 19.89
C ASP A 30 -2.94 -16.22 19.26
N ASN A 31 -3.30 -14.94 19.23
CA ASN A 31 -4.59 -14.45 18.76
C ASN A 31 -4.36 -13.34 17.73
N PRO A 32 -4.46 -13.64 16.43
CA PRO A 32 -4.25 -12.66 15.37
C PRO A 32 -5.15 -11.43 15.52
N PRO A 33 -4.59 -10.20 15.52
CA PRO A 33 -5.38 -9.00 15.69
C PRO A 33 -6.17 -8.66 14.42
N GLU A 34 -7.28 -7.93 14.60
CA GLU A 34 -8.00 -7.25 13.53
C GLU A 34 -7.78 -5.74 13.65
N PHE A 35 -7.42 -5.08 12.55
CA PHE A 35 -7.17 -3.64 12.53
C PHE A 35 -7.41 -3.06 11.14
N GLU A 36 -7.42 -1.74 11.04
CA GLU A 36 -7.63 -1.04 9.77
C GLU A 36 -6.37 -0.32 9.32
N LEU A 37 -6.19 -0.28 8.00
CA LEU A 37 -5.16 0.47 7.33
C LEU A 37 -5.80 1.63 6.58
N TYR A 38 -5.13 2.78 6.65
CA TYR A 38 -5.47 3.97 5.90
C TYR A 38 -4.23 4.51 5.20
N VAL A 39 -4.45 5.18 4.07
CA VAL A 39 -3.44 5.94 3.35
C VAL A 39 -3.89 7.40 3.29
N GLY A 40 -3.16 8.28 3.98
CA GLY A 40 -3.67 9.60 4.30
C GLY A 40 -4.96 9.50 5.13
N VAL A 41 -6.06 10.04 4.61
CA VAL A 41 -7.40 9.98 5.22
C VAL A 41 -8.28 8.87 4.63
N ASP A 42 -7.81 8.19 3.58
CA ASP A 42 -8.60 7.22 2.83
C ASP A 42 -8.51 5.83 3.47
N HIS A 43 -9.67 5.19 3.69
CA HIS A 43 -9.72 3.80 4.13
C HIS A 43 -9.13 2.90 3.05
N TRP A 44 -8.15 2.10 3.43
CA TRP A 44 -7.51 1.16 2.53
C TRP A 44 -8.10 -0.23 2.69
N THR A 45 -8.10 -0.78 3.92
CA THR A 45 -8.62 -2.12 4.20
C THR A 45 -8.78 -2.37 5.69
N THR A 46 -9.72 -3.22 6.06
CA THR A 46 -9.77 -3.90 7.36
C THR A 46 -9.12 -5.28 7.19
N THR A 47 -8.18 -5.62 8.06
CA THR A 47 -7.32 -6.80 7.90
C THR A 47 -7.21 -7.62 9.17
N THR A 48 -7.18 -8.93 8.99
CA THR A 48 -6.73 -9.93 9.95
C THR A 48 -5.95 -11.00 9.18
N VAL A 49 -4.77 -11.38 9.70
CA VAL A 49 -3.88 -12.34 9.05
C VAL A 49 -3.53 -13.41 10.06
N GLY A 50 -3.96 -14.64 9.77
CA GLY A 50 -3.74 -15.78 10.65
C GLY A 50 -2.26 -16.09 10.88
N ARG A 51 -1.97 -16.79 11.98
CA ARG A 51 -0.61 -17.19 12.35
C ARG A 51 0.12 -17.92 11.22
N GLY A 52 1.37 -17.51 10.98
CA GLY A 52 2.23 -18.11 9.95
C GLY A 52 1.81 -17.81 8.51
N LYS A 53 0.82 -16.94 8.31
CA LYS A 53 0.41 -16.46 6.97
C LYS A 53 1.02 -15.10 6.71
N GLU A 54 1.41 -14.88 5.46
CA GLU A 54 1.78 -13.56 4.95
C GLU A 54 0.63 -12.99 4.12
N LYS A 55 0.40 -11.69 4.24
CA LYS A 55 -0.48 -10.94 3.33
C LYS A 55 0.11 -9.58 3.02
N ALA A 56 0.07 -9.20 1.74
CA ALA A 56 0.46 -7.88 1.30
C ALA A 56 -0.75 -7.10 0.78
N TYR A 57 -0.73 -5.79 1.01
CA TYR A 57 -1.69 -4.83 0.49
C TYR A 57 -0.94 -3.79 -0.33
N GLU A 58 -1.50 -3.39 -1.47
CA GLU A 58 -0.90 -2.37 -2.34
C GLU A 58 -1.90 -1.26 -2.67
N VAL A 59 -1.41 -0.01 -2.67
CA VAL A 59 -2.12 1.18 -3.16
C VAL A 59 -1.19 1.99 -4.06
N VAL A 60 -1.73 2.49 -5.17
CA VAL A 60 -1.13 3.55 -5.96
C VAL A 60 -1.77 4.89 -5.56
N MET A 61 -0.95 5.86 -5.18
CA MET A 61 -1.40 7.21 -4.79
C MET A 61 -0.54 8.28 -5.44
N VAL A 62 -1.08 9.50 -5.52
CA VAL A 62 -0.29 10.70 -5.83
C VAL A 62 0.08 11.39 -4.52
N ALA A 63 1.37 11.66 -4.30
CA ALA A 63 1.81 12.34 -3.09
C ALA A 63 1.48 13.84 -3.16
N ARG A 64 0.68 14.33 -2.22
CA ARG A 64 0.28 15.75 -2.10
C ARG A 64 1.32 16.61 -1.38
N THR A 65 2.13 15.97 -0.55
CA THR A 65 3.14 16.62 0.28
C THR A 65 4.45 15.83 0.18
N GLU A 66 5.49 16.33 0.85
CA GLU A 66 6.77 15.63 0.97
C GLU A 66 6.69 14.35 1.83
N THR A 67 5.53 14.10 2.45
CA THR A 67 5.28 12.94 3.32
C THR A 67 4.09 12.11 2.84
N VAL A 68 4.18 10.80 3.09
CA VAL A 68 3.09 9.84 2.91
C VAL A 68 2.77 9.25 4.28
N SER A 69 1.51 9.34 4.68
CA SER A 69 1.03 8.79 5.95
C SER A 69 0.34 7.45 5.70
N VAL A 70 0.81 6.40 6.35
CA VAL A 70 0.10 5.12 6.48
C VAL A 70 -0.37 5.02 7.92
N CYS A 71 -1.68 5.07 8.14
CA CYS A 71 -2.24 5.03 9.49
C CYS A 71 -2.73 3.62 9.81
N VAL A 72 -2.39 3.14 11.00
CA VAL A 72 -2.82 1.84 11.51
C VAL A 72 -3.78 2.08 12.66
N VAL A 73 -5.04 1.71 12.49
CA VAL A 73 -6.11 2.00 13.44
C VAL A 73 -6.47 0.74 14.22
N ASN A 74 -6.37 0.82 15.54
CA ASN A 74 -6.74 -0.26 16.44
C ASN A 74 -8.28 -0.36 16.56
N THR A 75 -8.86 -1.49 16.16
CA THR A 75 -10.30 -1.76 16.26
C THR A 75 -10.72 -2.36 17.61
N LYS A 76 -9.83 -2.34 18.60
CA LYS A 76 -9.93 -2.97 19.93
C LYS A 76 -9.95 -4.50 19.89
N LYS A 77 -9.48 -5.11 18.81
CA LYS A 77 -9.39 -6.57 18.61
C LYS A 77 -7.94 -7.07 18.59
N GLY A 78 -7.10 -6.50 19.45
CA GLY A 78 -5.67 -6.81 19.56
C GLY A 78 -4.76 -5.64 19.18
N THR A 79 -3.45 -5.82 19.32
CA THR A 79 -2.48 -4.77 19.00
C THR A 79 -2.18 -4.81 17.49
N PRO A 80 -2.35 -3.70 16.74
CA PRO A 80 -1.99 -3.68 15.33
C PRO A 80 -0.49 -3.84 15.12
N TYR A 81 -0.10 -4.40 13.97
CA TYR A 81 1.30 -4.60 13.61
C TYR A 81 1.51 -4.43 12.10
N LEU A 82 2.74 -4.11 11.72
CA LEU A 82 3.21 -4.11 10.34
C LEU A 82 4.55 -4.82 10.30
N SER A 83 4.72 -5.76 9.37
CA SER A 83 6.00 -6.47 9.22
C SER A 83 6.95 -5.72 8.28
N ALA A 84 6.42 -5.08 7.24
CA ALA A 84 7.18 -4.16 6.38
C ALA A 84 6.27 -3.11 5.74
N ILE A 85 6.88 -1.97 5.39
CA ILE A 85 6.29 -0.91 4.57
C ILE A 85 7.28 -0.59 3.46
N GLU A 86 6.82 -0.60 2.22
CA GLU A 86 7.60 -0.20 1.05
C GLU A 86 6.95 1.01 0.39
N LEU A 87 7.75 2.01 0.04
CA LEU A 87 7.36 3.17 -0.75
C LEU A 87 8.18 3.18 -2.04
N ARG A 88 7.53 3.04 -3.19
CA ARG A 88 8.22 2.94 -4.48
C ARG A 88 7.71 4.03 -5.44
N PRO A 89 8.57 4.96 -5.90
CA PRO A 89 8.19 5.87 -6.97
C PRO A 89 7.97 5.07 -8.26
N LEU A 90 6.89 5.37 -8.99
CA LEU A 90 6.59 4.68 -10.26
C LEU A 90 7.33 5.28 -11.47
N GLY A 91 8.17 6.30 -11.25
CA GLY A 91 8.96 6.98 -12.29
C GLY A 91 8.10 7.79 -13.27
N ASP A 92 8.74 8.43 -14.25
CA ASP A 92 8.05 9.32 -15.20
C ASP A 92 7.07 8.58 -16.11
N GLY A 93 7.40 7.33 -16.49
CA GLY A 93 6.47 6.43 -17.18
C GLY A 93 5.32 5.95 -16.28
N GLY A 94 5.49 6.03 -14.96
CA GLY A 94 4.45 5.76 -13.98
C GLY A 94 3.32 6.78 -13.99
N SER A 95 3.55 7.99 -14.51
CA SER A 95 2.52 9.03 -14.62
C SER A 95 1.43 8.66 -15.63
N SER A 96 1.79 8.00 -16.74
CA SER A 96 0.81 7.47 -17.71
C SER A 96 0.18 6.15 -17.26
N LEU A 97 0.93 5.33 -16.52
CA LEU A 97 0.38 4.17 -15.84
C LEU A 97 -0.57 4.61 -14.73
N TYR A 98 -1.66 3.87 -14.52
CA TYR A 98 -2.64 4.18 -13.46
C TYR A 98 -3.20 5.60 -13.53
N ALA A 99 -3.60 6.09 -14.71
CA ALA A 99 -4.13 7.45 -14.92
C ALA A 99 -5.31 7.81 -13.99
N ALA A 100 -6.07 6.81 -13.55
CA ALA A 100 -7.18 7.00 -12.60
C ALA A 100 -6.73 7.35 -11.17
N ALA A 101 -5.46 7.15 -10.81
CA ALA A 101 -4.92 7.63 -9.54
C ALA A 101 -4.65 9.15 -9.65
N THR A 102 -5.32 9.92 -8.81
CA THR A 102 -5.20 11.38 -8.73
C THR A 102 -4.78 11.78 -7.32
N GLU A 103 -4.64 13.08 -7.05
CA GLU A 103 -4.38 13.56 -5.69
C GLU A 103 -5.52 13.17 -4.72
N ASP A 104 -6.76 13.15 -5.21
CA ASP A 104 -7.99 12.82 -4.45
C ASP A 104 -8.47 11.39 -4.61
N THR A 105 -7.75 10.56 -5.35
CA THR A 105 -8.17 9.18 -5.60
C THR A 105 -6.98 8.25 -5.62
N CYS A 106 -6.95 7.34 -4.66
CA CYS A 106 -5.99 6.25 -4.65
C CYS A 106 -6.57 5.00 -5.33
N LEU A 107 -5.70 4.16 -5.89
CA LEU A 107 -6.08 2.88 -6.49
C LEU A 107 -5.58 1.74 -5.62
N ARG A 108 -6.48 0.98 -5.03
CA ARG A 108 -6.16 -0.25 -4.30
C ARG A 108 -5.98 -1.41 -5.26
N LEU A 109 -4.93 -2.20 -5.08
CA LEU A 109 -4.79 -3.45 -5.83
C LEU A 109 -5.89 -4.43 -5.43
N VAL A 110 -6.60 -4.95 -6.44
CA VAL A 110 -7.53 -6.07 -6.27
C VAL A 110 -6.82 -7.39 -6.57
N ALA A 111 -6.21 -7.47 -7.75
CA ALA A 111 -5.40 -8.60 -8.15
C ALA A 111 -4.38 -8.19 -9.22
N ARG A 112 -3.27 -8.92 -9.29
CA ARG A 112 -2.28 -8.83 -10.37
C ARG A 112 -2.03 -10.24 -10.88
N HIS A 113 -2.28 -10.46 -12.17
CA HIS A 113 -2.13 -11.76 -12.80
C HIS A 113 -1.10 -11.68 -13.93
N ASN A 114 -0.23 -12.67 -14.01
CA ASN A 114 0.55 -12.93 -15.21
C ASN A 114 -0.16 -14.01 -16.01
N TYR A 115 -0.71 -13.67 -17.17
CA TYR A 115 -1.38 -14.61 -18.05
C TYR A 115 -0.42 -15.32 -19.02
N ALA A 116 0.84 -14.86 -19.11
CA ALA A 116 1.84 -15.51 -19.93
C ALA A 116 2.39 -16.79 -19.25
N PRO A 117 2.86 -17.77 -20.03
CA PRO A 117 3.50 -18.96 -19.49
C PRO A 117 4.75 -18.57 -18.68
N LEU A 118 4.95 -19.20 -17.52
CA LEU A 118 6.16 -19.02 -16.71
C LEU A 118 7.38 -19.74 -17.31
N THR A 119 7.18 -20.57 -18.33
CA THR A 119 8.23 -21.33 -19.02
C THR A 119 8.18 -21.03 -20.50
N GLU A 120 9.24 -20.46 -21.06
CA GLU A 120 9.50 -20.53 -22.49
C GLU A 120 9.79 -21.99 -22.84
N LYS A 121 8.87 -22.67 -23.53
CA LYS A 121 9.26 -23.87 -24.28
C LYS A 121 10.08 -23.37 -25.46
N LYS A 122 11.40 -23.43 -25.34
CA LYS A 122 12.32 -23.24 -26.47
C LYS A 122 12.10 -24.41 -27.43
N THR A 123 11.25 -24.22 -28.43
CA THR A 123 11.09 -25.18 -29.53
C THR A 123 12.41 -25.21 -30.30
N ARG A 124 13.04 -26.38 -30.32
CA ARG A 124 14.28 -26.64 -31.08
C ARG A 124 13.99 -26.69 -32.57
#